data_AF-A0A4U6LXX9-F1
#
_entry.id   AF-A0A4U6LXX9-F1
#
_cell.length_a   1.000
_cell.length_b   1.000
_cell.length_c   1.000
_cell.angle_alpha   90.00
_cell.angle_beta   90.00
_cell.angle_gamma   90.00
#
_symmetry.space_group_name_H-M   'P 1'
#
loop_
_entity.id
_entity.type
_entity.pdbx_description
1 polymer ?
#
loop_
_entity_poly.entity_id
_entity_poly.type
_entity_poly.pdbx_seq_one_letter_code
_entity_poly.pdbx_strand_id
1 'polypeptide(L)' 'MAVQNTTVTLDTLAANAISIDTVADDNTVNRSESRMPTLIAGAVTGDAQPGDPVAVQVNGQTF' A
#
# COMPACT_ATOMS: atom_id res chain seq x y z
N MET A 1 -35.56 -33.39 -13.11
CA MET A 1 -34.77 -32.14 -13.10
C MET A 1 -33.88 -32.21 -11.87
N ALA A 2 -32.55 -32.22 -12.02
CA ALA A 2 -31.66 -32.20 -10.87
C ALA A 2 -31.55 -30.77 -10.34
N VAL A 3 -31.73 -30.58 -9.04
CA VAL A 3 -31.50 -29.28 -8.39
C VAL A 3 -30.02 -29.20 -8.04
N GLN A 4 -29.33 -28.19 -8.55
CA GLN A 4 -27.96 -27.87 -8.15
C GLN A 4 -28.03 -26.86 -7.01
N ASN A 5 -27.56 -27.25 -5.82
CA ASN A 5 -27.40 -26.32 -4.71
C ASN A 5 -26.02 -25.65 -4.81
N THR A 6 -25.98 -24.33 -4.67
CA THR A 6 -24.75 -23.53 -4.61
C THR A 6 -24.71 -22.77 -3.30
N THR A 7 -23.63 -22.93 -2.55
CA THR A 7 -23.40 -22.16 -1.32
C THR A 7 -22.69 -20.87 -1.68
N VAL A 8 -23.26 -19.73 -1.29
CA VAL A 8 -22.64 -18.40 -1.43
C VAL A 8 -22.27 -17.93 -0.03
N THR A 9 -21.05 -17.44 0.14
CA THR A 9 -20.57 -16.82 1.38
C THR A 9 -20.41 -15.33 1.15
N LEU A 10 -20.89 -14.54 2.10
CA LEU A 10 -20.66 -13.10 2.11
C LEU A 10 -19.24 -12.83 2.62
N ASP A 11 -18.42 -12.21 1.79
CA ASP A 11 -17.12 -11.67 2.21
C ASP A 11 -17.24 -10.15 2.35
N THR A 12 -17.03 -9.66 3.56
CA THR A 12 -17.02 -8.22 3.88
C THR A 12 -15.70 -7.79 4.50
N LEU A 13 -14.69 -8.65 4.49
CA LEU A 13 -13.39 -8.35 5.08
C LEU A 13 -12.42 -7.96 3.97
N ALA A 14 -11.62 -6.94 4.22
CA ALA A 14 -10.48 -6.61 3.39
C ALA A 14 -9.21 -6.99 4.15
N ALA A 15 -8.35 -7.76 3.51
CA ALA A 15 -7.04 -8.18 4.01
C ALA A 15 -5.96 -7.63 3.09
N ASN A 16 -5.33 -6.52 3.51
CA ASN A 16 -4.26 -5.86 2.77
C ASN A 16 -2.96 -5.85 3.57
N ALA A 17 -1.84 -5.80 2.86
CA ALA A 17 -0.52 -5.56 3.43
C ALA A 17 0.21 -4.46 2.66
N ILE A 18 0.96 -3.62 3.38
CA ILE A 18 1.74 -2.52 2.82
C ILE A 18 3.19 -2.69 3.26
N SER A 19 4.12 -2.51 2.34
CA SER A 19 5.56 -2.39 2.62
C SER A 19 6.11 -1.10 2.05
N ILE A 20 7.13 -0.56 2.70
CA ILE A 20 7.92 0.57 2.21
C ILE A 20 9.33 0.04 1.96
N ASP A 21 9.85 0.34 0.78
CA ASP A 21 11.21 -0.02 0.41
C ASP A 21 12.22 0.86 1.16
N THR A 22 13.51 0.54 1.05
CA THR A 22 14.55 1.36 1.68
C THR A 22 14.47 2.81 1.19
N VAL A 23 14.37 3.74 2.14
CA VAL A 23 14.30 5.18 1.85
C VAL A 23 15.73 5.72 1.70
N ALA A 24 15.97 6.55 0.68
CA ALA A 24 17.29 7.14 0.44
C ALA A 24 18.44 6.11 0.37
N ASP A 25 18.17 4.93 -0.20
CA ASP A 25 19.11 3.80 -0.39
C ASP A 25 19.63 3.11 0.88
N ASP A 26 19.67 3.78 2.04
CA ASP A 26 20.23 3.25 3.30
C ASP A 26 19.32 3.43 4.54
N ASN A 27 18.08 3.85 4.32
CA ASN A 27 17.07 4.16 5.34
C ASN A 27 17.42 5.35 6.24
N THR A 28 18.36 6.21 5.84
CA THR A 28 18.77 7.41 6.55
C THR A 28 18.83 8.61 5.62
N VAL A 29 17.95 9.59 5.83
CA VAL A 29 18.00 10.83 5.06
C VAL A 29 19.09 11.75 5.61
N ASN A 30 20.14 11.98 4.81
CA ASN A 30 21.25 12.85 5.15
C ASN A 30 21.03 14.31 4.70
N ARG A 31 22.05 15.16 4.93
CA ARG A 31 21.98 16.60 4.62
C ARG A 31 21.80 16.90 3.13
N SER A 32 22.32 16.05 2.25
CA SER A 32 22.20 16.24 0.81
C SER A 32 20.81 15.81 0.34
N GLU A 33 20.36 14.61 0.73
CA GLU A 33 19.04 14.08 0.36
C GLU A 33 17.91 14.95 0.89
N SER A 34 18.00 15.44 2.14
CA SER A 34 16.98 16.31 2.74
C SER A 34 16.76 17.65 2.00
N ARG A 35 17.65 18.02 1.08
CA ARG A 35 17.55 19.27 0.30
C ARG A 35 16.98 19.08 -1.09
N MET A 36 16.60 17.87 -1.46
CA MET A 36 16.05 17.51 -2.76
C MET A 36 14.93 16.48 -2.61
N PRO A 37 14.14 16.20 -3.65
CA PRO A 37 13.15 15.13 -3.60
C PRO A 37 13.80 13.79 -3.25
N THR A 38 13.29 13.13 -2.20
CA THR A 38 13.67 11.76 -1.83
C THR A 38 12.56 10.83 -2.29
N LEU A 39 12.90 9.84 -3.12
CA LEU A 39 11.92 8.85 -3.60
C LEU A 39 11.56 7.91 -2.44
N ILE A 40 10.26 7.73 -2.23
CA ILE A 40 9.70 6.71 -1.35
C ILE A 40 8.91 5.76 -2.24
N ALA A 41 9.25 4.48 -2.18
CA ALA A 41 8.60 3.42 -2.94
C ALA A 41 8.16 2.30 -2.00
N GLY A 42 7.32 1.41 -2.52
CA GLY A 42 6.80 0.30 -1.75
C GLY A 42 5.75 -0.48 -2.54
N ALA A 43 5.08 -1.39 -1.86
CA ALA A 43 4.06 -2.23 -2.46
C ALA A 43 2.83 -2.33 -1.55
N VAL A 44 1.67 -2.47 -2.20
CA VAL A 44 0.41 -2.87 -1.56
C VAL A 44 0.02 -4.21 -2.15
N THR A 45 -0.40 -5.14 -1.28
CA THR A 45 -0.87 -6.48 -1.67
C THR A 45 -2.15 -6.83 -0.94
N GLY A 46 -2.83 -7.90 -1.37
CA GLY A 46 -4.11 -8.33 -0.81
C GLY A 46 -5.29 -7.98 -1.72
N ASP A 47 -6.35 -7.47 -1.12
CA ASP A 47 -7.59 -7.09 -1.82
C ASP A 47 -7.52 -5.71 -2.50
N ALA A 48 -6.46 -4.94 -2.23
CA ALA A 48 -6.19 -3.68 -2.89
C ALA A 48 -5.98 -3.87 -4.40
N GLN A 49 -6.51 -2.94 -5.19
CA GLN A 49 -6.51 -2.99 -6.65
C GLN A 49 -5.80 -1.79 -7.28
N PRO A 50 -5.33 -1.92 -8.53
CA PRO A 50 -4.83 -0.78 -9.27
C PRO A 50 -5.85 0.36 -9.32
N GLY A 51 -5.41 1.56 -8.93
CA GLY A 51 -6.27 2.75 -8.85
C GLY A 51 -6.82 3.03 -7.45
N ASP A 52 -6.66 2.12 -6.48
CA ASP A 52 -6.97 2.41 -5.09
C ASP A 52 -6.06 3.54 -4.58
N PRO A 53 -6.61 4.48 -3.79
CA PRO A 53 -5.86 5.62 -3.30
C PRO A 53 -4.80 5.17 -2.30
N VAL A 54 -3.58 5.70 -2.47
CA VAL A 54 -2.51 5.61 -1.49
C VAL A 54 -2.30 7.01 -0.93
N ALA A 55 -2.23 7.11 0.39
CA ALA A 55 -1.92 8.35 1.09
C ALA A 55 -0.70 8.14 1.98
N VAL A 56 0.32 8.98 1.82
CA VAL A 56 1.53 8.93 2.65
C VAL A 56 1.59 10.21 3.46
N GLN A 57 1.74 10.09 4.78
CA GLN A 57 1.91 11.24 5.66
C GLN A 57 3.35 11.31 6.17
N VAL A 58 4.02 12.44 5.91
CA VAL A 58 5.38 12.72 6.39
C VAL A 58 5.36 14.05 7.13
N ASN A 59 5.71 14.03 8.42
CA ASN A 59 5.74 15.22 9.27
C ASN A 59 4.44 16.07 9.21
N GLY A 60 3.29 15.40 9.16
CA GLY A 60 1.97 16.05 9.10
C GLY A 60 1.52 16.51 7.70
N GLN A 61 2.35 16.37 6.67
CA GLN A 61 1.97 16.65 5.28
C GLN A 61 1.58 15.37 4.55
N THR A 62 0.44 15.40 3.86
CA THR A 62 -0.06 14.27 3.06
C THR A 62 0.38 14.41 1.61
N PHE A 63 0.85 13.30 1.04
CA PHE A 63 1.24 13.12 -0.35
C PHE A 63 0.42 12.00 -0.99
#